data_AF-A0A9X4GQI2-F1
#
_entry.id   AF-A0A9X4GQI2-F1
#
_cell.length_a   1.000
_cell.length_b   1.000
_cell.length_c   1.000
_cell.angle_alpha   90.00
_cell.angle_beta   90.00
_cell.angle_gamma   90.00
#
_symmetry.space_group_name_H-M   'P 1'
#
loop_
_entity.id
_entity.type
_entity.pdbx_description
1 polymer ?
#
loop_
_entity_poly.entity_id
_entity_poly.type
_entity_poly.pdbx_seq_one_letter_code
_entity_poly.pdbx_strand_id
1 'polypeptide(L)'
;MNYKTTCGPYTIDLSSADGWARINGVKPETQKITPIGTGGSTNREPDNVKMEWMVDTDQPGRWVGLEYIKRNGKAILNAQWLQASMNAPRQYATYDCVKVK
;
A
#
# COMPACT_ATOMS: atom_id res chain seq x y z
N MET A 1 8.90 -9.22 -10.40
CA MET A 1 9.27 -7.91 -9.79
C MET A 1 9.92 -8.22 -8.46
N ASN A 2 11.03 -7.58 -8.08
CA ASN A 2 11.58 -7.72 -6.72
C ASN A 2 11.69 -6.31 -6.13
N TYR A 3 10.57 -5.82 -5.60
CA TYR A 3 10.44 -4.45 -5.12
C TYR A 3 9.82 -4.47 -3.73
N LYS A 4 10.56 -3.96 -2.75
CA LYS A 4 10.09 -3.77 -1.39
C LYS A 4 10.31 -2.32 -0.97
N THR A 5 9.35 -1.76 -0.24
CA THR A 5 9.43 -0.40 0.27
C THR A 5 8.83 -0.32 1.66
N THR A 6 9.40 0.51 2.51
CA THR A 6 8.88 0.79 3.84
C THR A 6 8.32 2.19 3.86
N CYS A 7 7.09 2.33 4.34
CA CYS A 7 6.37 3.60 4.48
C CYS A 7 5.86 3.69 5.92
N GLY A 8 6.58 4.42 6.77
CA GLY A 8 6.30 4.44 8.21
C GLY A 8 6.29 3.03 8.81
N PRO A 9 5.20 2.58 9.49
CA PRO A 9 5.12 1.24 10.08
C PRO A 9 4.76 0.13 9.08
N TYR A 10 4.61 0.43 7.80
CA TYR A 10 4.19 -0.53 6.78
C TYR A 10 5.35 -0.91 5.86
N THR A 11 5.60 -2.21 5.72
CA THR A 11 6.48 -2.79 4.71
C THR A 11 5.64 -3.38 3.59
N ILE A 12 5.78 -2.83 2.39
CA ILE A 12 5.08 -3.27 1.19
C ILE A 12 6.05 -4.09 0.36
N ASP A 13 5.69 -5.34 0.12
CA ASP A 13 6.45 -6.29 -0.70
C ASP A 13 5.64 -6.65 -1.95
N LEU A 14 6.14 -6.23 -3.11
CA LEU A 14 5.55 -6.51 -4.42
C LEU A 14 6.30 -7.63 -5.17
N SER A 15 7.10 -8.42 -4.45
CA SER A 15 7.86 -9.55 -5.00
C SER A 15 7.11 -10.88 -5.00
N SER A 16 5.89 -10.91 -4.44
CA SER A 16 5.11 -12.13 -4.34
C SER A 16 4.80 -12.73 -5.72
N ALA A 17 5.01 -14.04 -5.85
CA ALA A 17 4.79 -14.76 -7.10
C ALA A 17 3.30 -14.81 -7.51
N ASP A 18 2.37 -14.67 -6.57
CA ASP A 18 0.93 -14.66 -6.83
C ASP A 18 0.40 -13.32 -7.35
N GLY A 19 1.26 -12.30 -7.55
CA GLY A 19 0.85 -10.98 -8.06
C GLY A 19 0.13 -10.10 -7.04
N TRP A 20 0.01 -10.56 -5.79
CA TRP A 20 -0.51 -9.78 -4.67
C TRP A 20 0.61 -9.15 -3.86
N ALA A 21 0.39 -7.93 -3.40
CA ALA A 21 1.27 -7.30 -2.43
C ALA A 21 1.23 -8.05 -1.10
N ARG A 22 2.33 -8.02 -0.36
CA ARG A 22 2.35 -8.36 1.07
C ARG A 22 2.56 -7.08 1.86
N ILE A 23 1.59 -6.74 2.70
CA ILE A 23 1.66 -5.61 3.60
C ILE A 23 2.01 -6.16 4.98
N ASN A 24 3.20 -5.82 5.47
CA ASN A 24 3.77 -6.41 6.70
C ASN A 24 3.77 -7.95 6.67
N GLY A 25 3.98 -8.54 5.49
CA GLY A 25 3.94 -10.00 5.28
C GLY A 25 2.54 -10.59 5.09
N VAL A 26 1.48 -9.81 5.34
CA VAL A 26 0.08 -10.25 5.21
C VAL A 26 -0.46 -9.98 3.82
N LYS A 27 -1.26 -10.91 3.29
CA LYS A 27 -1.99 -10.70 2.03
C LYS A 27 -3.20 -9.80 2.28
N PRO A 28 -3.38 -8.70 1.53
CA PRO A 28 -4.56 -7.86 1.68
C PRO A 28 -5.82 -8.61 1.21
N GLU A 29 -6.97 -8.25 1.76
CA GLU A 29 -8.27 -8.81 1.35
C GLU A 29 -8.65 -8.37 -0.05
N THR A 30 -8.36 -7.11 -0.37
CA THR A 30 -8.59 -6.52 -1.69
C THR A 30 -7.33 -5.84 -2.19
N GLN A 31 -7.14 -5.90 -3.50
CA GLN A 31 -6.06 -5.22 -4.19
C GLN A 31 -6.61 -4.60 -5.47
N LYS A 32 -6.40 -3.30 -5.62
CA LYS A 32 -6.70 -2.58 -6.85
C LYS A 32 -5.47 -1.81 -7.30
N ILE A 33 -5.07 -2.03 -8.54
CA ILE A 33 -3.92 -1.37 -9.15
C ILE A 33 -4.46 -0.48 -10.26
N THR A 34 -4.18 0.81 -10.16
CA THR A 34 -4.61 1.83 -11.12
C THR A 34 -3.37 2.52 -11.68
N PRO A 35 -3.06 2.41 -12.98
CA PRO A 35 -2.01 3.21 -13.60
C PRO A 35 -2.42 4.69 -13.55
N ILE A 36 -1.48 5.58 -13.20
CA ILE A 36 -1.74 7.02 -13.09
C ILE A 36 -0.79 7.81 -13.98
N GLY A 37 -1.32 8.40 -15.06
CA GLY A 37 -0.52 9.19 -16.01
C GLY A 37 0.23 8.36 -17.06
N THR A 38 1.16 9.00 -17.75
CA THR A 38 1.93 8.40 -18.86
C THR A 38 3.26 7.88 -18.35
N GLY A 39 3.31 6.59 -18.00
CA GLY A 39 4.53 5.95 -17.51
C GLY A 39 4.22 4.56 -16.98
N GLY A 40 4.96 3.56 -17.46
CA GLY A 40 4.89 2.19 -16.96
C GLY A 40 5.91 1.95 -15.85
N SER A 41 6.31 0.69 -15.68
CA SER A 41 7.38 0.34 -14.75
C SER A 41 8.73 0.89 -15.22
N THR A 42 9.35 1.78 -14.45
CA THR A 42 10.73 2.25 -14.68
C THR A 42 11.69 1.27 -14.01
N ASN A 43 12.72 0.77 -14.71
CA ASN A 43 13.71 -0.19 -14.17
C ASN A 43 13.12 -1.46 -13.53
N ARG A 44 11.98 -1.97 -14.06
CA ARG A 44 11.19 -3.08 -13.48
C ARG A 44 10.60 -2.78 -12.09
N GLU A 45 10.52 -1.51 -11.73
CA GLU A 45 9.87 -1.04 -10.52
C GLU A 45 8.54 -0.38 -10.89
N PRO A 46 7.50 -0.50 -10.05
CA PRO A 46 6.29 0.27 -10.24
C PRO A 46 6.66 1.75 -10.26
N ASP A 47 6.21 2.49 -11.28
CA ASP A 47 6.27 3.95 -11.31
C ASP A 47 4.98 4.44 -11.95
N ASN A 48 4.54 5.65 -11.59
CA ASN A 48 3.27 6.21 -12.06
C ASN A 48 2.09 5.26 -11.86
N VAL A 49 2.01 4.70 -10.65
CA VAL A 49 0.97 3.74 -10.26
C VAL A 49 0.37 4.10 -8.90
N LYS A 50 -0.94 3.92 -8.81
CA LYS A 50 -1.71 3.94 -7.59
C LYS A 50 -2.10 2.50 -7.24
N MET A 51 -1.84 2.08 -6.01
CA MET A 51 -2.27 0.79 -5.49
C MET A 51 -3.12 1.02 -4.25
N GLU A 52 -4.27 0.38 -4.19
CA GLU A 52 -5.22 0.47 -3.10
C GLU A 52 -5.39 -0.92 -2.51
N TRP A 53 -5.23 -1.03 -1.19
CA TRP A 53 -5.38 -2.28 -0.45
C TRP A 53 -6.28 -2.11 0.76
N MET A 54 -6.97 -3.19 1.10
CA MET A 54 -7.63 -3.33 2.40
C MET A 54 -6.96 -4.47 3.15
N VAL A 55 -6.45 -4.20 4.34
CA VAL A 55 -5.75 -5.18 5.16
C VAL A 55 -6.46 -5.30 6.50
N ASP A 56 -6.71 -6.52 6.95
CA ASP A 56 -7.10 -6.76 8.33
C ASP A 56 -5.96 -6.32 9.27
N THR A 57 -6.33 -5.72 10.39
CA THR A 57 -5.35 -5.36 11.43
C THR A 57 -5.13 -6.54 12.37
N ASP A 58 -4.24 -6.38 13.34
CA ASP A 58 -4.12 -7.35 14.45
C ASP A 58 -5.37 -7.40 15.35
N GLN A 59 -6.31 -6.47 15.16
CA GLN A 59 -7.53 -6.36 15.92
C GLN A 59 -8.73 -6.88 15.11
N PRO A 60 -9.53 -7.79 15.68
CA PRO A 60 -10.66 -8.39 14.97
C PRO A 60 -11.69 -7.32 14.58
N GLY A 61 -12.13 -7.37 13.32
CA GLY A 61 -13.14 -6.45 12.79
C GLY A 61 -12.62 -5.01 12.60
N ARG A 62 -11.30 -4.83 12.51
CA ARG A 62 -10.70 -3.55 12.15
C ARG A 62 -9.83 -3.75 10.92
N TRP A 63 -10.08 -2.89 9.94
CA TRP A 63 -9.33 -2.88 8.69
C TRP A 63 -8.54 -1.59 8.58
N VAL A 64 -7.47 -1.63 7.80
CA VAL A 64 -6.78 -0.45 7.34
C VAL A 64 -6.87 -0.40 5.81
N GLY A 65 -7.45 0.68 5.31
CA GLY A 65 -7.38 1.07 3.91
C GLY A 65 -6.02 1.72 3.66
N LEU A 66 -5.27 1.17 2.72
CA LEU A 66 -3.95 1.66 2.34
C LEU A 66 -3.99 2.11 0.89
N GLU A 67 -3.51 3.33 0.65
CA GLU A 67 -3.40 3.91 -0.67
C GLU A 67 -1.94 4.29 -0.92
N TYR A 68 -1.28 3.48 -1.74
CA TYR A 68 0.08 3.70 -2.20
C TYR A 68 0.07 4.45 -3.52
N ILE A 69 0.79 5.56 -3.56
CA ILE A 69 0.93 6.38 -4.77
C ILE A 69 2.41 6.51 -5.06
N LYS A 70 2.85 6.00 -6.20
CA LYS A 70 4.20 6.25 -6.71
C LYS A 70 4.14 7.02 -8.02
N ARG A 71 4.79 8.17 -8.06
CA ARG A 71 4.84 9.06 -9.21
C ARG A 71 6.21 9.71 -9.29
N ASN A 72 6.82 9.72 -10.47
CA ASN A 72 8.14 10.33 -10.70
C ASN A 72 9.21 9.83 -9.71
N GLY A 73 9.22 8.53 -9.40
CA GLY A 73 10.18 7.93 -8.48
C GLY A 73 9.96 8.23 -6.99
N LYS A 74 9.01 9.10 -6.62
CA LYS A 74 8.62 9.33 -5.23
C LYS A 74 7.38 8.52 -4.88
N ALA A 75 7.34 7.97 -3.67
CA ALA A 75 6.23 7.17 -3.21
C ALA A 75 5.73 7.65 -1.84
N ILE A 76 4.41 7.66 -1.69
CA ILE A 76 3.72 7.92 -0.43
C ILE A 76 2.71 6.80 -0.15
N LEU A 77 2.39 6.61 1.13
CA LEU A 77 1.35 5.70 1.60
C LEU A 77 0.39 6.47 2.49
N ASN A 78 -0.87 6.57 2.07
CA ASN A 78 -1.96 7.02 2.92
C ASN A 78 -2.58 5.81 3.61
N ALA A 79 -2.71 5.88 4.93
CA ALA A 79 -3.37 4.87 5.75
C ALA A 79 -4.64 5.45 6.37
N GLN A 80 -5.73 4.73 6.24
CA GLN A 80 -7.03 5.05 6.81
C GLN A 80 -7.53 3.87 7.63
N TRP A 81 -7.68 4.03 8.94
CA TRP A 81 -8.25 2.98 9.79
C TRP A 81 -9.77 2.98 9.65
N LEU A 82 -10.30 1.85 9.20
CA LEU A 82 -11.73 1.55 9.08
C LEU A 82 -12.16 0.83 10.36
N GLN A 83 -12.95 1.51 11.17
CA GLN A 83 -13.47 0.96 12.42
C GLN A 83 -14.80 0.25 12.16
N ALA A 84 -15.09 -0.79 12.97
CA ALA A 84 -16.38 -1.48 12.94
C ALA A 84 -17.59 -0.59 13.30
N SER A 85 -17.36 0.57 13.94
CA SER A 85 -18.42 1.48 14.37
C SER A 85 -18.42 2.78 13.56
N MET A 86 -19.57 3.15 13.00
CA MET A 86 -19.72 4.38 12.19
C MET A 86 -19.54 5.68 13.00
N ASN A 87 -19.64 5.62 14.33
CA ASN A 87 -19.57 6.79 15.21
C ASN A 87 -18.15 7.11 15.69
N ALA A 88 -17.18 6.27 15.36
CA ALA A 88 -15.81 6.45 15.82
C ALA A 88 -15.02 7.35 14.85
N PRO A 89 -14.14 8.23 15.37
CA PRO A 89 -13.44 9.20 14.55
C PRO A 89 -12.49 8.50 13.57
N ARG A 90 -12.59 8.86 12.28
CA ARG A 90 -11.70 8.32 11.25
C ARG A 90 -10.26 8.74 11.53
N GLN A 91 -9.35 7.77 11.55
CA GLN A 91 -7.93 8.03 11.69
C GLN A 91 -7.25 7.94 10.34
N TYR A 92 -6.39 8.91 10.06
CA TYR A 92 -5.62 9.01 8.82
C TYR A 92 -4.15 9.28 9.13
N ALA A 93 -3.26 8.70 8.33
CA ALA A 93 -1.85 9.01 8.36
C ALA A 93 -1.28 8.96 6.95
N THR A 94 -0.29 9.80 6.66
CA THR A 94 0.45 9.78 5.40
C THR A 94 1.91 9.55 5.72
N TYR A 95 2.54 8.61 5.00
CA TYR A 95 3.92 8.25 5.19
C TYR A 95 4.69 8.38 3.88
N ASP A 96 5.88 8.96 3.94
CA ASP A 96 6.85 8.85 2.86
C ASP A 96 7.40 7.42 2.79
N CYS A 97 7.50 6.90 1.57
CA CYS A 97 8.01 5.56 1.31
C CYS A 97 9.47 5.61 0.90
N VAL A 98 10.27 4.75 1.52
CA VAL A 98 11.68 4.52 1.16
C VAL A 98 11.84 3.11 0.63
N LYS A 99 12.55 2.97 -0.49
CA LYS A 99 12.87 1.65 -1.05
C LYS A 99 13.80 0.91 -0.08
N VAL A 100 13.48 -0.34 0.22
CA VAL A 100 14.36 -1.22 0.99
C VAL A 100 15.42 -1.77 0.02
N LYS A 101 16.69 -1.61 0.37
CA LYS A 101 17.81 -2.12 -0.43
C LYS A 101 17.91 -3.64 -0.36
#